data_AF-A0ABD3HNA1-F1
#
_entry.id   AF-A0ABD3HNA1-F1
#
_cell.length_a   1.000
_cell.length_b   1.000
_cell.length_c   1.000
_cell.angle_alpha   90.00
_cell.angle_beta   90.00
_cell.angle_gamma   90.00
#
_symmetry.space_group_name_H-M   'P 1'
#
loop_
_entity.id
_entity.type
_entity.pdbx_description
1 polymer ?
#
loop_
_entity_poly.entity_id
_entity_poly.type
_entity_poly.pdbx_seq_one_letter_code
_entity_poly.pdbx_strand_id
1 'polypeptide(L)'
;MESQQTSSVIGRSPSTPQPSADAWQQAYNSVAPSLEPLRLTLKRPPQVNILRVNQVDAARLDVELTAMLREQLVKVFSLAQPGLLLRYEPELNAFLEFLIWRFSIWVDRPTPGNALMNLRYRDERSYSGLAMAGKVRTGLEGPGLSRFQKLSYCVAMVGGRYGWNRLQNLSAFQRWGDSDRSSWSRRAWGLLQRFESIYKAASFVNLVVFLHTGRYRSIIERVLKARLVYERPSMNRAVSFEYMNRQLVWHELSELLLLVIPLLNMISFKKVLSFSFSGEQSSVANNREDACPICERTSITVPYRTIPCGHVYCYFCLRTRCIANPSFRCARCEVQVTGMQRHQERVSLEGSDKRPG
;
A
#
# COMPACT_ATOMS: atom_id res chain seq x y z
N MET A 1 -96.08 -17.78 37.17
CA MET A 1 -94.90 -17.53 36.31
C MET A 1 -94.01 -16.54 37.05
N GLU A 2 -93.09 -17.07 37.83
CA GLU A 2 -92.10 -16.33 38.61
C GLU A 2 -91.11 -15.62 37.68
N SER A 3 -91.03 -14.30 37.81
CA SER A 3 -89.96 -13.49 37.23
C SER A 3 -88.75 -13.54 38.16
N GLN A 4 -87.71 -14.24 37.72
CA GLN A 4 -86.40 -14.33 38.38
C GLN A 4 -85.73 -12.96 38.45
N GLN A 5 -85.51 -12.44 39.66
CA GLN A 5 -84.53 -11.38 39.92
C GLN A 5 -83.16 -12.02 40.16
N THR A 6 -82.33 -12.05 39.13
CA THR A 6 -80.91 -12.39 39.25
C THR A 6 -80.16 -11.20 39.82
N SER A 7 -79.72 -11.30 41.08
CA SER A 7 -78.78 -10.38 41.71
C SER A 7 -77.41 -10.47 41.02
N SER A 8 -76.94 -9.38 40.41
CA SER A 8 -75.60 -9.30 39.82
C SER A 8 -74.56 -8.98 40.90
N VAL A 9 -73.81 -10.02 41.28
CA VAL A 9 -72.66 -9.94 42.19
C VAL A 9 -71.39 -9.77 41.36
N ILE A 10 -70.77 -8.59 41.54
CA ILE A 10 -69.32 -8.29 41.56
C ILE A 10 -68.49 -8.44 40.27
N GLY A 11 -67.82 -7.34 39.95
CA GLY A 11 -66.52 -7.31 39.28
C GLY A 11 -65.80 -6.00 39.56
N ARG A 12 -65.71 -5.55 40.82
CA ARG A 12 -64.83 -4.41 41.18
C ARG A 12 -63.38 -4.89 41.03
N SER A 13 -62.67 -4.30 40.07
CA SER A 13 -61.21 -4.36 40.02
C SER A 13 -60.64 -4.00 41.39
N PRO A 14 -59.60 -4.70 41.89
CA PRO A 14 -58.98 -4.34 43.14
C PRO A 14 -58.42 -2.92 42.98
N SER A 15 -59.03 -1.96 43.67
CA SER A 15 -58.49 -0.62 43.80
C SER A 15 -57.19 -0.75 44.58
N THR A 16 -56.07 -0.82 43.87
CA THR A 16 -54.75 -0.75 44.51
C THR A 16 -54.73 0.55 45.33
N PRO A 17 -54.59 0.48 46.66
CA PRO A 17 -54.55 1.68 47.48
C PRO A 17 -53.39 2.55 46.97
N GLN A 18 -53.63 3.84 46.77
CA GLN A 18 -52.57 4.75 46.39
C GLN A 18 -51.46 4.67 47.46
N PRO A 19 -50.18 4.54 47.05
CA PRO A 19 -49.10 4.46 47.99
C PRO A 19 -49.09 5.69 48.89
N SER A 20 -48.80 5.50 50.18
CA SER A 20 -48.62 6.61 51.11
C SER A 20 -47.57 7.58 50.59
N ALA A 21 -47.70 8.87 50.92
CA ALA A 21 -46.76 9.91 50.47
C ALA A 21 -45.29 9.54 50.74
N ASP A 22 -45.05 8.78 51.82
CA ASP A 22 -43.71 8.38 52.28
C ASP A 22 -43.25 7.02 51.73
N ALA A 23 -44.11 6.25 51.05
CA ALA A 23 -43.77 4.92 50.54
C ALA A 23 -42.55 4.96 49.60
N TRP A 24 -42.44 6.02 48.78
CA TRP A 24 -41.31 6.23 47.90
C TRP A 24 -40.02 6.55 48.65
N GLN A 25 -40.09 7.31 49.75
CA GLN A 25 -38.93 7.63 50.58
C GLN A 25 -38.44 6.38 51.33
N GLN A 26 -39.36 5.56 51.84
CA GLN A 26 -39.02 4.30 52.50
C GLN A 26 -38.40 3.30 51.51
N ALA A 27 -38.97 3.18 50.31
CA ALA A 27 -38.39 2.37 49.24
C ALA A 27 -37.00 2.88 48.83
N TYR A 28 -36.80 4.19 48.70
CA TYR A 28 -35.49 4.76 48.42
C TYR A 28 -34.48 4.47 49.54
N ASN A 29 -34.85 4.70 50.81
CA ASN A 29 -33.95 4.51 51.95
C ASN A 29 -33.54 3.04 52.15
N SER A 30 -34.44 2.10 51.85
CA SER A 30 -34.13 0.66 51.92
C SER A 30 -33.12 0.22 50.84
N VAL A 31 -33.14 0.86 49.67
CA VAL A 31 -32.27 0.51 48.54
C VAL A 31 -31.02 1.39 48.45
N ALA A 32 -31.03 2.60 49.02
CA ALA A 32 -29.93 3.56 49.03
C ALA A 32 -28.56 2.96 49.42
N PRO A 33 -28.42 2.19 50.53
CA PRO A 33 -27.12 1.63 50.90
C PRO A 33 -26.60 0.61 49.87
N SER A 34 -27.50 -0.12 49.19
CA SER A 34 -27.14 -1.05 48.12
C SER A 34 -26.76 -0.34 46.80
N LEU A 35 -27.25 0.89 46.60
CA LEU A 35 -26.93 1.73 45.44
C LEU A 35 -25.61 2.50 45.62
N GLU A 36 -25.15 2.73 46.84
CA GLU A 36 -23.91 3.44 47.13
C GLU A 36 -22.67 2.85 46.43
N PRO A 37 -22.40 1.52 46.46
CA PRO A 37 -21.28 0.94 45.71
C PRO A 37 -21.44 1.07 44.18
N LEU A 38 -22.68 1.00 43.67
CA LEU A 38 -22.98 1.21 42.25
C LEU A 38 -22.73 2.67 41.85
N ARG A 39 -23.10 3.64 42.70
CA ARG A 39 -22.80 5.07 42.51
C ARG A 39 -21.30 5.33 42.47
N LEU A 40 -20.53 4.72 43.36
CA LEU A 40 -19.06 4.83 43.34
C LEU A 40 -18.44 4.20 42.09
N THR A 41 -19.05 3.14 41.55
CA THR A 41 -18.63 2.50 40.31
C THR A 41 -18.98 3.36 39.09
N LEU A 42 -20.16 3.98 39.07
CA LEU A 42 -20.60 4.93 38.04
C LEU A 42 -19.80 6.24 38.05
N LYS A 43 -19.20 6.62 39.18
CA LYS A 43 -18.24 7.73 39.24
C LYS A 43 -16.93 7.42 38.50
N ARG A 44 -16.62 6.15 38.21
CA ARG A 44 -15.44 5.82 37.41
C ARG A 44 -15.74 6.14 35.95
N PRO A 45 -14.86 6.88 35.24
CA PRO A 45 -15.08 7.16 33.83
C PRO A 45 -15.14 5.86 33.03
N PRO A 46 -16.09 5.72 32.08
CA PRO A 46 -16.15 4.55 31.22
C PRO A 46 -14.85 4.42 30.42
N GLN A 47 -14.28 3.20 30.41
CA GLN A 47 -13.07 2.92 29.63
C GLN A 47 -13.42 2.76 28.16
N VAL A 48 -13.23 3.83 27.39
CA VAL A 48 -13.39 3.78 25.94
C VAL A 48 -12.17 3.10 25.32
N ASN A 49 -12.39 1.98 24.64
CA ASN A 49 -11.36 1.30 23.85
C ASN A 49 -11.47 1.74 22.39
N ILE A 50 -10.40 2.33 21.87
CA ILE A 50 -10.31 2.73 20.47
C ILE A 50 -9.71 1.56 19.67
N LEU A 51 -10.24 1.31 18.47
CA LEU A 51 -9.71 0.29 17.57
C LEU A 51 -8.25 0.62 17.22
N ARG A 52 -7.35 -0.35 17.45
CA ARG A 52 -5.91 -0.21 17.19
C ARG A 52 -5.63 -0.04 15.70
N VAL A 53 -6.38 -0.75 14.86
CA VAL A 53 -6.30 -0.70 13.39
C VAL A 53 -6.56 0.73 12.92
N ASN A 54 -7.65 1.38 13.34
CA ASN A 54 -7.94 2.77 12.99
C ASN A 54 -6.81 3.73 13.36
N GLN A 55 -6.15 3.54 14.51
CA GLN A 55 -5.03 4.39 14.94
C GLN A 55 -3.80 4.21 14.06
N VAL A 56 -3.50 2.97 13.65
CA VAL A 56 -2.37 2.66 12.77
C VAL A 56 -2.65 3.11 11.35
N ASP A 57 -3.86 2.87 10.84
CA ASP A 57 -4.27 3.27 9.50
C ASP A 57 -4.31 4.80 9.38
N ALA A 58 -4.80 5.51 10.40
CA ALA A 58 -4.74 6.97 10.43
C ALA A 58 -3.30 7.49 10.31
N ALA A 59 -2.37 6.88 11.04
CA ALA A 59 -0.95 7.23 10.97
C ALA A 59 -0.34 6.91 9.60
N ARG A 60 -0.76 5.81 8.97
CA ARG A 60 -0.31 5.43 7.62
C ARG A 60 -0.85 6.38 6.56
N LEU A 61 -2.13 6.71 6.63
CA LEU A 61 -2.79 7.68 5.75
C LEU A 61 -2.14 9.06 5.84
N ASP A 62 -1.79 9.53 7.04
CA ASP A 62 -1.09 10.81 7.19
C ASP A 62 0.26 10.82 6.44
N VAL A 63 1.01 9.71 6.45
CA VAL A 63 2.27 9.59 5.69
C VAL A 63 2.02 9.60 4.19
N GLU A 64 1.02 8.84 3.72
CA GLU A 64 0.70 8.75 2.29
C GLU A 64 0.15 10.07 1.74
N LEU A 65 -0.76 10.73 2.47
CA LEU A 65 -1.30 12.04 2.09
C LEU A 65 -0.18 13.11 2.05
N THR A 66 0.74 13.09 3.01
CA THR A 66 1.89 14.00 3.01
C THR A 66 2.80 13.74 1.81
N ALA A 67 3.03 12.47 1.46
CA ALA A 67 3.81 12.10 0.27
C ALA A 67 3.14 12.57 -1.03
N MET A 68 1.82 12.40 -1.16
CA MET A 68 1.06 12.89 -2.31
C MET A 68 1.13 14.42 -2.42
N LEU A 69 0.97 15.15 -1.32
CA LEU A 69 1.10 16.61 -1.30
C LEU A 69 2.49 17.07 -1.73
N ARG A 70 3.53 16.38 -1.25
CA ARG A 70 4.91 16.62 -1.66
C ARG A 70 5.08 16.42 -3.16
N GLU A 71 4.61 15.32 -3.72
CA GLU A 71 4.70 15.06 -5.16
C GLU A 71 4.04 16.14 -6.00
N GLN A 72 2.86 16.62 -5.59
CA GLN A 72 2.18 17.73 -6.28
C GLN A 72 2.98 19.02 -6.18
N LEU A 73 3.58 19.33 -5.03
CA LEU A 73 4.45 20.50 -4.89
C LEU A 73 5.70 20.40 -5.77
N VAL A 74 6.36 19.24 -5.80
CA VAL A 74 7.53 19.01 -6.66
C VAL A 74 7.17 19.20 -8.13
N LYS A 75 5.98 18.77 -8.56
CA LYS A 75 5.48 18.99 -9.93
C LYS A 75 5.27 20.47 -10.25
N VAL A 76 4.78 21.28 -9.32
CA VAL A 76 4.67 22.74 -9.52
C VAL A 76 6.04 23.37 -9.76
N PHE A 77 7.08 22.84 -9.13
CA PHE A 77 8.47 23.27 -9.32
C PHE A 77 9.22 22.46 -10.39
N SER A 78 8.54 21.73 -11.28
CA SER A 78 9.19 20.90 -12.30
C SER A 78 10.04 21.69 -13.32
N LEU A 79 9.77 22.99 -13.46
CA LEU A 79 10.54 23.92 -14.30
C LEU A 79 11.79 24.47 -13.61
N ALA A 80 11.92 24.27 -12.29
CA ALA A 80 13.12 24.67 -11.54
C ALA A 80 14.24 23.64 -11.71
N GLN A 81 15.49 24.07 -11.56
CA GLN A 81 16.65 23.17 -11.71
C GLN A 81 16.54 21.97 -10.75
N PRO A 82 16.63 20.73 -11.26
CA PRO A 82 16.39 19.52 -10.46
C PRO A 82 17.40 19.35 -9.30
N GLY A 83 18.59 19.96 -9.40
CA GLY A 83 19.62 19.89 -8.35
C GLY A 83 19.30 20.68 -7.07
N LEU A 84 18.49 21.74 -7.16
CA LEU A 84 18.09 22.51 -5.97
C LEU A 84 17.04 21.76 -5.14
N LEU A 85 16.13 21.06 -5.81
CA LEU A 85 15.02 20.37 -5.18
C LEU A 85 15.47 19.21 -4.28
N LEU A 86 16.49 18.44 -4.71
CA LEU A 86 17.10 17.40 -3.87
C LEU A 86 17.81 17.97 -2.63
N ARG A 87 18.45 19.14 -2.75
CA ARG A 87 19.17 19.77 -1.63
C ARG A 87 18.21 20.23 -0.53
N TYR A 88 17.02 20.68 -0.93
CA TYR A 88 15.99 21.22 -0.04
C TYR A 88 14.91 20.21 0.36
N GLU A 89 15.01 18.94 -0.06
CA GLU A 89 14.05 17.89 0.30
C GLU A 89 13.73 17.80 1.81
N PRO A 90 14.71 17.75 2.74
CA PRO A 90 14.39 17.66 4.17
C PRO A 90 13.72 18.93 4.71
N GLU A 91 14.02 20.09 4.12
CA GLU A 91 13.45 21.38 4.51
C GLU A 91 12.01 21.50 4.03
N LEU A 92 11.73 21.05 2.80
CA LEU A 92 10.38 20.98 2.23
C LEU A 92 9.49 19.99 2.98
N ASN A 93 10.01 18.81 3.33
CA ASN A 93 9.28 17.83 4.15
C ASN A 93 8.91 18.42 5.53
N ALA A 94 9.87 19.07 6.19
CA ALA A 94 9.63 19.70 7.50
C ALA A 94 8.61 20.85 7.39
N PHE A 95 8.68 21.64 6.32
CA PHE A 95 7.72 22.70 6.05
C PHE A 95 6.30 22.15 5.85
N LEU A 96 6.15 21.08 5.07
CA LEU A 96 4.86 20.43 4.87
C LEU A 96 4.28 19.87 6.17
N GLU A 97 5.08 19.13 6.93
CA GLU A 97 4.65 18.60 8.24
C GLU A 97 4.28 19.74 9.21
N PHE A 98 5.03 20.85 9.18
CA PHE A 98 4.73 22.03 9.97
C PHE A 98 3.41 22.68 9.56
N LEU A 99 3.13 22.82 8.26
CA LEU A 99 1.85 23.35 7.77
C LEU A 99 0.69 22.45 8.20
N ILE A 100 0.83 21.14 8.06
CA ILE A 100 -0.18 20.18 8.53
C ILE A 100 -0.41 20.39 10.02
N TRP A 101 0.63 20.45 10.84
CA TRP A 101 0.50 20.71 12.28
C TRP A 101 -0.17 22.06 12.58
N ARG A 102 0.22 23.12 11.87
CA ARG A 102 -0.27 24.49 12.06
C ARG A 102 -1.75 24.66 11.74
N PHE A 103 -2.27 23.91 10.77
CA PHE A 103 -3.68 23.96 10.39
C PHE A 103 -4.54 22.86 11.02
N SER A 104 -3.93 21.78 11.53
CA SER A 104 -4.65 20.72 12.26
C SER A 104 -4.53 20.90 13.78
N ILE A 105 -3.45 20.38 14.37
CA ILE A 105 -3.24 20.25 15.81
C ILE A 105 -3.25 21.60 16.52
N TRP A 106 -2.70 22.66 15.91
CA TRP A 106 -2.71 24.00 16.52
C TRP A 106 -4.14 24.53 16.71
N VAL A 107 -5.02 24.29 15.73
CA VAL A 107 -6.43 24.75 15.69
C VAL A 107 -7.38 23.73 16.34
N ASP A 108 -6.86 22.71 17.04
CA ASP A 108 -7.63 21.61 17.65
C ASP A 108 -8.48 20.82 16.63
N ARG A 109 -8.06 20.81 15.37
CA ARG A 109 -8.63 19.94 14.33
C ARG A 109 -7.79 18.66 14.21
N PRO A 110 -8.42 17.50 13.92
CA PRO A 110 -7.67 16.27 13.66
C PRO A 110 -6.79 16.43 12.40
N THR A 111 -5.68 15.68 12.34
CA THR A 111 -4.91 15.56 11.10
C THR A 111 -5.76 14.88 10.02
N PRO A 112 -5.47 15.08 8.72
CA PRO A 112 -6.28 14.51 7.64
C PRO A 112 -6.54 13.00 7.77
N GLY A 113 -5.52 12.20 8.07
CA GLY A 113 -5.66 10.76 8.29
C GLY A 113 -6.47 10.41 9.54
N ASN A 114 -6.27 11.16 10.63
CA ASN A 114 -7.09 11.02 11.84
C ASN A 114 -8.56 11.39 11.57
N ALA A 115 -8.82 12.43 10.79
CA ALA A 115 -10.18 12.85 10.43
C ALA A 115 -10.91 11.76 9.63
N LEU A 116 -10.24 11.14 8.66
CA LEU A 116 -10.78 10.03 7.88
C LEU A 116 -11.11 8.80 8.75
N MET A 117 -10.32 8.56 9.79
CA MET A 117 -10.52 7.48 10.75
C MET A 117 -11.38 7.89 11.96
N ASN A 118 -11.99 9.09 11.94
CA ASN A 118 -12.82 9.66 13.01
C ASN A 118 -12.10 9.71 14.37
N LEU A 119 -10.81 10.01 14.36
CA LEU A 119 -9.97 10.15 15.55
C LEU A 119 -9.63 11.63 15.81
N ARG A 120 -9.56 12.00 17.08
CA ARG A 120 -9.04 13.27 17.56
C ARG A 120 -8.08 13.06 18.72
N TYR A 121 -7.14 13.99 18.89
CA TYR A 121 -6.28 13.97 20.05
C TYR A 121 -6.96 14.59 21.28
N ARG A 122 -6.74 13.97 22.44
CA ARG A 122 -7.21 14.42 23.75
C ARG A 122 -6.06 14.41 24.75
N ASP A 123 -6.01 15.41 25.62
CA ASP A 123 -5.08 15.41 26.74
C ASP A 123 -5.58 14.50 27.88
N GLU A 124 -4.88 13.40 28.13
CA GLU A 124 -5.25 12.45 29.18
C GLU A 124 -5.01 13.03 30.59
N ARG A 125 -4.09 14.01 30.75
CA ARG A 125 -3.83 14.65 32.05
C ARG A 125 -5.06 15.47 32.47
N SER A 126 -5.50 16.38 31.62
CA SER A 126 -6.69 17.20 31.85
C SER A 126 -7.95 16.34 31.93
N TYR A 127 -8.07 15.29 31.11
CA TYR A 127 -9.17 14.34 31.17
C TYR A 127 -9.23 13.61 32.52
N SER A 128 -8.11 13.14 33.06
CA SER A 128 -8.10 12.45 34.36
C SER A 128 -8.63 13.32 35.50
N GLY A 129 -8.31 14.62 35.49
CA GLY A 129 -8.88 15.58 36.45
C GLY A 129 -10.39 15.80 36.28
N LEU A 130 -10.86 15.95 35.04
CA LEU A 130 -12.29 16.11 34.73
C LEU A 130 -13.11 14.86 35.05
N ALA A 131 -12.54 13.69 34.80
CA ALA A 131 -13.16 12.40 35.09
C ALA A 131 -13.32 12.20 36.60
N MET A 132 -12.29 12.53 37.40
CA MET A 132 -12.37 12.49 38.86
C MET A 132 -13.40 13.49 39.43
N ALA A 133 -13.60 14.62 38.74
CA ALA A 133 -14.61 15.61 39.08
C ALA A 133 -16.05 15.22 38.66
N GLY A 134 -16.26 14.04 38.07
CA GLY A 134 -17.59 13.57 37.64
C GLY A 134 -18.21 14.35 36.47
N LYS A 135 -17.42 15.16 35.75
CA LYS A 135 -17.88 16.02 34.64
C LYS A 135 -17.89 15.33 33.28
N VAL A 136 -17.53 14.05 33.21
CA VAL A 136 -17.40 13.26 31.97
C VAL A 136 -18.52 12.23 31.92
N ARG A 137 -19.32 12.24 30.85
CA ARG A 137 -20.46 11.30 30.72
C ARG A 137 -20.12 10.08 29.88
N THR A 138 -19.55 10.31 28.70
CA THR A 138 -19.35 9.28 27.67
C THR A 138 -17.93 8.71 27.61
N GLY A 139 -16.98 9.33 28.32
CA GLY A 139 -15.56 9.00 28.24
C GLY A 139 -14.90 9.38 26.91
N LEU A 140 -15.65 9.96 25.96
CA LEU A 140 -15.18 10.50 24.67
C LEU A 140 -14.90 12.01 24.77
N GLU A 141 -15.59 12.68 25.69
CA GLU A 141 -15.44 14.10 26.00
C GLU A 141 -14.05 14.43 26.57
N GLY A 142 -13.62 15.67 26.37
CA GLY A 142 -12.41 16.22 26.96
C GLY A 142 -11.80 17.34 26.11
N PRO A 143 -10.98 18.21 26.73
CA PRO A 143 -10.27 19.26 26.01
C PRO A 143 -9.23 18.68 25.06
N GLY A 144 -8.93 19.45 24.00
CA GLY A 144 -7.79 19.18 23.11
C GLY A 144 -6.44 19.31 23.82
N LEU A 145 -5.35 19.24 23.06
CA LEU A 145 -4.00 19.33 23.63
C LEU A 145 -3.75 20.72 24.24
N SER A 146 -3.02 20.76 25.35
CA SER A 146 -2.51 22.02 25.91
C SER A 146 -1.55 22.71 24.93
N ARG A 147 -1.45 24.05 24.99
CA ARG A 147 -0.51 24.82 24.15
C ARG A 147 0.93 24.29 24.24
N PHE A 148 1.37 23.92 25.44
CA PHE A 148 2.70 23.33 25.66
C PHE A 148 2.82 21.93 25.02
N GLN A 149 1.78 21.10 25.12
CA GLN A 149 1.74 19.78 24.46
C GLN A 149 1.75 19.92 22.93
N LYS A 150 1.02 20.89 22.38
CA LYS A 150 1.00 21.17 20.93
C LYS A 150 2.38 21.57 20.43
N LEU A 151 3.06 22.49 21.14
CA LEU A 151 4.39 22.95 20.76
C LEU A 151 5.43 21.84 20.90
N SER A 152 5.44 21.11 22.02
CA SER A 152 6.36 19.99 22.23
C SER A 152 6.12 18.84 21.24
N TYR A 153 4.88 18.57 20.86
CA TYR A 153 4.57 17.62 19.78
C TYR A 153 5.19 18.07 18.46
N CYS A 154 5.04 19.35 18.09
CA CYS A 154 5.64 19.91 16.87
C CYS A 154 7.16 19.78 16.87
N VAL A 155 7.81 20.21 17.96
CA VAL A 155 9.26 20.15 18.10
C VAL A 155 9.75 18.71 18.04
N ALA A 156 9.08 17.78 18.72
CA ALA A 156 9.49 16.37 18.73
C ALA A 156 9.26 15.66 17.38
N MET A 157 8.12 15.90 16.72
CA MET A 157 7.79 15.26 15.45
C MET A 157 8.50 15.93 14.27
N VAL A 158 8.24 17.22 14.04
CA VAL A 158 8.77 17.96 12.89
C VAL A 158 10.24 18.29 13.10
N GLY A 159 10.57 18.90 14.24
CA GLY A 159 11.94 19.28 14.57
C GLY A 159 12.85 18.07 14.76
N GLY A 160 12.35 17.02 15.41
CA GLY A 160 13.08 15.76 15.61
C GLY A 160 13.40 15.06 14.28
N ARG A 161 12.42 14.89 13.38
CA ARG A 161 12.64 14.29 12.06
C ARG A 161 13.58 15.12 11.20
N TYR A 162 13.36 16.43 11.14
CA TYR A 162 14.21 17.34 10.39
C TYR A 162 15.66 17.31 10.91
N GLY A 163 15.83 17.45 12.23
CA GLY A 163 17.14 17.44 12.87
C GLY A 163 17.86 16.10 12.68
N TRP A 164 17.13 14.99 12.76
CA TRP A 164 17.69 13.66 12.51
C TRP A 164 18.16 13.51 11.06
N ASN A 165 17.33 13.85 10.08
CA ASN A 165 17.70 13.78 8.66
C ASN A 165 18.88 14.72 8.34
N ARG A 166 18.90 15.92 8.93
CA ARG A 166 20.01 16.86 8.73
C ARG A 166 21.30 16.35 9.35
N LEU A 167 21.24 15.77 10.54
CA LEU A 167 22.37 15.17 11.23
C LEU A 167 22.92 13.96 10.47
N GLN A 168 22.04 13.11 9.93
CA GLN A 168 22.43 11.99 9.07
C GLN A 168 23.13 12.49 7.80
N ASN A 169 22.60 13.51 7.12
CA ASN A 169 23.24 14.11 5.95
C ASN A 169 24.62 14.69 6.30
N LEU A 170 24.74 15.44 7.40
CA LEU A 170 26.02 15.97 7.89
C LEU A 170 27.03 14.86 8.19
N SER A 171 26.58 13.76 8.81
CA SER A 171 27.44 12.61 9.12
C SER A 171 27.97 11.91 7.86
N ALA A 172 27.15 11.85 6.80
CA ALA A 172 27.53 11.30 5.50
C ALA A 172 28.55 12.21 4.78
N PHE A 173 28.32 13.53 4.80
CA PHE A 173 29.25 14.50 4.19
C PHE A 173 30.61 14.53 4.88
N GLN A 174 30.64 14.47 6.22
CA GLN A 174 31.89 14.52 6.99
C GLN A 174 32.56 13.15 7.17
N ARG A 175 32.04 12.07 6.56
CA ARG A 175 32.55 10.69 6.66
C ARG A 175 32.96 10.32 8.09
N TRP A 176 32.07 10.56 9.05
CA TRP A 176 32.36 10.30 10.47
C TRP A 176 32.71 8.83 10.77
N GLY A 177 32.34 7.90 9.88
CA GLY A 177 32.71 6.47 9.97
C GLY A 177 34.13 6.13 9.54
N ASP A 178 34.73 6.85 8.57
CA ASP A 178 36.01 6.48 7.95
C ASP A 178 37.19 7.37 8.37
N SER A 179 36.95 8.47 9.10
CA SER A 179 37.98 9.45 9.39
C SER A 179 38.81 9.11 10.63
N ASP A 180 40.09 8.78 10.41
CA ASP A 180 41.09 8.59 11.47
C ASP A 180 41.46 9.89 12.22
N ARG A 181 41.00 11.05 11.72
CA ARG A 181 41.55 12.39 12.03
C ARG A 181 40.99 13.11 13.27
N SER A 182 39.93 12.63 13.93
CA SER A 182 39.39 13.27 15.15
C SER A 182 38.79 12.27 16.14
N SER A 183 39.25 12.32 17.40
CA SER A 183 38.72 11.48 18.49
C SER A 183 37.30 11.90 18.92
N TRP A 184 36.89 13.12 18.59
CA TRP A 184 35.56 13.64 18.91
C TRP A 184 34.49 13.16 17.92
N SER A 185 34.76 13.16 16.60
CA SER A 185 33.78 12.70 15.59
C SER A 185 33.44 11.23 15.77
N ARG A 186 34.42 10.38 16.09
CA ARG A 186 34.20 8.97 16.43
C ARG A 186 33.31 8.78 17.66
N ARG A 187 33.53 9.57 18.72
CA ARG A 187 32.66 9.55 19.91
C ARG A 187 31.25 10.04 19.61
N ALA A 188 31.12 11.13 18.85
CA ALA A 188 29.83 11.67 18.44
C ALA A 188 29.03 10.68 17.58
N TRP A 189 29.70 9.98 16.65
CA TRP A 189 29.10 8.91 15.85
C TRP A 189 28.66 7.73 16.72
N GLY A 190 29.51 7.27 17.65
CA GLY A 190 29.14 6.21 18.58
C GLY A 190 27.97 6.58 19.50
N LEU A 191 27.92 7.83 19.98
CA LEU A 191 26.78 8.35 20.74
C LEU A 191 25.51 8.39 19.88
N LEU A 192 25.60 8.87 18.64
CA LEU A 192 24.48 8.95 17.71
C LEU A 192 23.89 7.55 17.43
N GLN A 193 24.75 6.56 17.15
CA GLN A 193 24.33 5.17 16.94
C GLN A 193 23.72 4.54 18.19
N ARG A 194 24.24 4.86 19.39
CA ARG A 194 23.64 4.42 20.66
C ARG A 194 22.27 5.05 20.88
N PHE A 195 22.13 6.36 20.65
CA PHE A 195 20.83 7.04 20.73
C PHE A 195 19.81 6.45 19.74
N GLU A 196 20.23 6.17 18.51
CA GLU A 196 19.38 5.51 17.51
C GLU A 196 18.92 4.14 17.98
N SER A 197 19.85 3.34 18.52
CA SER A 197 19.59 1.99 19.00
C SER A 197 18.65 2.00 20.22
N ILE A 198 18.87 2.92 21.17
CA ILE A 198 18.00 3.14 22.33
C ILE A 198 16.60 3.58 21.89
N TYR A 199 16.50 4.51 20.94
CA TYR A 199 15.22 4.96 20.40
C TYR A 199 14.48 3.82 19.70
N LYS A 200 15.16 3.00 18.89
CA LYS A 200 14.58 1.83 18.22
C LYS A 200 14.09 0.80 19.24
N ALA A 201 14.88 0.49 20.26
CA ALA A 201 14.48 -0.40 21.35
C ALA A 201 13.27 0.15 22.13
N ALA A 202 13.30 1.43 22.50
CA ALA A 202 12.17 2.09 23.18
C ALA A 202 10.91 2.13 22.31
N SER A 203 11.07 2.29 20.98
CA SER A 203 9.97 2.28 20.02
C SER A 203 9.37 0.88 19.91
N PHE A 204 10.20 -0.16 19.89
CA PHE A 204 9.75 -1.55 19.91
C PHE A 204 9.00 -1.89 21.20
N VAL A 205 9.53 -1.51 22.37
CA VAL A 205 8.83 -1.68 23.64
C VAL A 205 7.50 -0.92 23.64
N ASN A 206 7.48 0.32 23.13
CA ASN A 206 6.25 1.09 22.98
C ASN A 206 5.23 0.38 22.07
N LEU A 207 5.68 -0.21 20.95
CA LEU A 207 4.85 -0.98 20.04
C LEU A 207 4.25 -2.20 20.73
N VAL A 208 5.03 -2.98 21.49
CA VAL A 208 4.52 -4.12 22.26
C VAL A 208 3.46 -3.67 23.28
N VAL A 209 3.76 -2.62 24.04
CA VAL A 209 2.79 -2.05 25.00
C VAL A 209 1.55 -1.50 24.28
N PHE A 210 1.70 -0.91 23.09
CA PHE A 210 0.59 -0.46 22.27
C PHE A 210 -0.27 -1.61 21.75
N LEU A 211 0.33 -2.71 21.30
CA LEU A 211 -0.39 -3.91 20.88
C LEU A 211 -1.16 -4.55 22.03
N HIS A 212 -0.67 -4.44 23.28
CA HIS A 212 -1.42 -4.90 24.44
C HIS A 212 -2.52 -3.91 24.90
N THR A 213 -2.22 -2.61 24.97
CA THR A 213 -3.11 -1.60 25.60
C THR A 213 -3.95 -0.77 24.62
N GLY A 214 -3.47 -0.53 23.40
CA GLY A 214 -4.11 0.28 22.37
C GLY A 214 -4.20 1.79 22.66
N ARG A 215 -3.40 2.33 23.59
CA ARG A 215 -3.53 3.74 24.03
C ARG A 215 -2.68 4.77 23.27
N TYR A 216 -1.41 4.48 23.01
CA TYR A 216 -0.45 5.42 22.41
C TYR A 216 0.35 4.72 21.31
N ARG A 217 0.29 5.21 20.06
CA ARG A 217 0.99 4.57 18.93
C ARG A 217 2.48 4.93 18.87
N SER A 218 2.87 6.09 19.41
CA SER A 218 4.27 6.56 19.41
C SER A 218 4.79 6.90 20.81
N ILE A 219 6.11 6.90 20.97
CA ILE A 219 6.77 7.33 22.22
C ILE A 219 6.45 8.79 22.52
N ILE A 220 6.41 9.63 21.49
CA ILE A 220 6.15 11.07 21.62
C ILE A 220 4.76 11.30 22.20
N GLU A 221 3.75 10.61 21.68
CA GLU A 221 2.39 10.65 22.22
C GLU A 221 2.32 10.14 23.66
N ARG A 222 3.05 9.08 23.99
CA ARG A 222 3.10 8.53 25.35
C ARG A 222 3.68 9.51 26.36
N VAL A 223 4.79 10.16 26.02
CA VAL A 223 5.45 11.16 26.89
C VAL A 223 4.52 12.36 27.10
N LEU A 224 3.89 12.84 26.03
CA LEU A 224 2.95 13.96 26.08
C LEU A 224 1.61 13.59 26.71
N LYS A 225 1.32 12.28 26.86
CA LYS A 225 0.01 11.72 27.24
C LYS A 225 -1.11 12.18 26.29
N ALA A 226 -0.79 12.39 25.02
CA ALA A 226 -1.73 12.73 23.96
C ALA A 226 -2.40 11.44 23.47
N ARG A 227 -3.67 11.23 23.82
CA ARG A 227 -4.41 10.01 23.51
C ARG A 227 -5.33 10.23 22.31
N LEU A 228 -5.40 9.27 21.40
CA LEU A 228 -6.39 9.28 20.31
C LEU A 228 -7.73 8.74 20.81
N VAL A 229 -8.80 9.48 20.52
CA VAL A 229 -10.19 9.17 20.93
C VAL A 229 -11.11 9.45 19.74
N TYR A 230 -12.25 8.75 19.64
CA TYR A 230 -13.20 9.05 18.56
C TYR A 230 -13.74 10.47 18.65
N GLU A 231 -13.80 11.19 17.52
CA GLU A 231 -14.40 12.52 17.46
C GLU A 231 -15.92 12.43 17.58
N ARG A 232 -16.53 11.49 16.84
CA ARG A 232 -17.96 11.22 16.85
C ARG A 232 -18.23 9.76 17.25
N PRO A 233 -19.20 9.48 18.14
CA PRO A 233 -19.51 8.11 18.55
C PRO A 233 -20.14 7.27 17.43
N SER A 234 -20.84 7.89 16.49
CA SER A 234 -21.50 7.22 15.36
C SER A 234 -20.64 7.28 14.10
N MET A 235 -19.75 6.31 13.93
CA MET A 235 -19.09 6.02 12.66
C MET A 235 -19.62 4.68 12.15
N ASN A 236 -20.20 4.68 10.95
CA ASN A 236 -20.42 3.43 10.23
C ASN A 236 -19.06 2.81 9.96
N ARG A 237 -18.82 1.65 10.58
CA ARG A 237 -17.58 0.89 10.46
C ARG A 237 -17.45 0.36 9.03
N ALA A 238 -16.85 1.16 8.15
CA ALA A 238 -16.36 0.67 6.87
C ALA A 238 -14.99 0.04 7.11
N VAL A 239 -14.94 -1.29 7.25
CA VAL A 239 -13.67 -2.02 7.18
C VAL A 239 -13.17 -1.90 5.74
N SER A 240 -11.97 -1.37 5.53
CA SER A 240 -11.37 -1.25 4.20
C SER A 240 -10.98 -2.63 3.68
N PHE A 241 -11.91 -3.28 2.96
CA PHE A 241 -11.65 -4.54 2.27
C PHE A 241 -10.82 -4.36 0.99
N GLU A 242 -10.29 -3.18 0.71
CA GLU A 242 -9.58 -2.89 -0.54
C GLU A 242 -8.42 -3.85 -0.80
N TYR A 243 -7.60 -4.13 0.21
CA TYR A 243 -6.47 -5.03 0.05
C TYR A 243 -6.92 -6.49 -0.14
N MET A 244 -7.89 -6.94 0.66
CA MET A 244 -8.49 -8.27 0.52
C MET A 244 -9.15 -8.44 -0.85
N ASN A 245 -9.88 -7.42 -1.32
CA ASN A 245 -10.55 -7.41 -2.61
C ASN A 245 -9.54 -7.39 -3.75
N ARG A 246 -8.44 -6.61 -3.65
CA ARG A 246 -7.36 -6.64 -4.64
C ARG A 246 -6.71 -8.01 -4.70
N GLN A 247 -6.40 -8.61 -3.56
CA GLN A 247 -5.80 -9.95 -3.52
C GLN A 247 -6.74 -11.01 -4.09
N LEU A 248 -8.03 -10.97 -3.72
CA LEU A 248 -9.05 -11.85 -4.26
C LEU A 248 -9.15 -11.69 -5.78
N VAL A 249 -9.28 -10.45 -6.27
CA VAL A 249 -9.37 -10.17 -7.71
C VAL A 249 -8.13 -10.68 -8.46
N TRP A 250 -6.91 -10.43 -7.95
CA TRP A 250 -5.69 -10.91 -8.58
C TRP A 250 -5.57 -12.42 -8.57
N HIS A 251 -5.97 -13.06 -7.47
CA HIS A 251 -5.99 -14.51 -7.35
C HIS A 251 -6.97 -15.14 -8.35
N GLU A 252 -8.23 -14.70 -8.33
CA GLU A 252 -9.27 -15.17 -9.27
C GLU A 252 -8.90 -14.89 -10.73
N LEU A 253 -8.30 -13.72 -11.02
CA LEU A 253 -7.84 -13.39 -12.36
C LEU A 253 -6.70 -14.31 -12.80
N SER A 254 -5.78 -14.67 -11.91
CA SER A 254 -4.68 -15.58 -12.23
C SER A 254 -5.16 -17.00 -12.50
N GLU A 255 -6.15 -17.48 -11.74
CA GLU A 255 -6.82 -18.77 -11.97
C GLU A 255 -7.55 -18.77 -13.32
N LEU A 256 -8.30 -17.72 -13.66
CA LEU A 256 -8.92 -17.55 -14.97
C LEU A 256 -7.87 -17.53 -16.09
N LEU A 257 -6.77 -16.80 -15.88
CA LEU A 257 -5.73 -16.65 -16.88
C LEU A 257 -5.02 -17.98 -17.17
N LEU A 258 -4.84 -18.85 -16.16
CA LEU A 258 -4.35 -20.22 -16.35
C LEU A 258 -5.28 -21.08 -17.22
N LEU A 259 -6.59 -20.81 -17.23
CA LEU A 259 -7.54 -21.46 -18.13
C LEU A 259 -7.53 -20.84 -19.54
N VAL A 260 -7.31 -19.52 -19.64
CA VAL A 260 -7.35 -18.78 -20.90
C VAL A 260 -6.04 -18.87 -21.69
N ILE A 261 -4.87 -18.84 -21.03
CA ILE A 261 -3.54 -18.91 -21.68
C ILE A 261 -3.40 -20.14 -22.60
N PRO A 262 -3.74 -21.37 -22.15
CA PRO A 262 -3.65 -22.55 -23.00
C PRO A 262 -4.61 -22.51 -24.20
N LEU A 263 -5.80 -21.91 -24.02
CA LEU A 263 -6.80 -21.75 -25.09
C LEU A 263 -6.37 -20.71 -26.14
N LEU A 264 -5.64 -19.67 -25.72
CA LEU A 264 -5.08 -18.65 -26.61
C LEU A 264 -3.89 -19.15 -27.46
N ASN A 265 -3.20 -20.21 -27.03
CA ASN A 265 -2.06 -20.78 -27.76
C ASN A 265 -2.44 -21.58 -29.01
N MET A 266 -3.73 -21.76 -29.29
CA MET A 266 -4.21 -22.49 -30.47
C MET A 266 -4.96 -21.64 -31.50
N ILE A 267 -5.53 -20.48 -31.12
CA ILE A 267 -6.58 -19.86 -31.96
C ILE A 267 -6.13 -18.62 -32.76
N SER A 268 -5.20 -17.76 -32.30
CA SER A 268 -5.04 -16.46 -33.00
C SER A 268 -3.67 -15.78 -33.09
N PHE A 269 -2.64 -16.18 -32.34
CA PHE A 269 -1.40 -15.38 -32.31
C PHE A 269 -0.47 -15.57 -33.52
N LYS A 270 -0.65 -16.62 -34.33
CA LYS A 270 0.16 -16.83 -35.54
C LYS A 270 -0.30 -16.03 -36.77
N LYS A 271 -1.52 -15.49 -36.79
CA LYS A 271 -2.04 -14.70 -37.92
C LYS A 271 -1.96 -13.18 -37.72
N VAL A 272 -2.01 -12.70 -36.48
CA VAL A 272 -1.96 -11.25 -36.18
C VAL A 272 -0.53 -10.73 -36.15
N LEU A 273 0.43 -11.53 -35.68
CA LEU A 273 1.85 -11.13 -35.68
C LEU A 273 2.51 -11.19 -37.08
N SER A 274 1.89 -11.88 -38.05
CA SER A 274 2.34 -11.90 -39.46
C SER A 274 1.75 -10.79 -40.33
N PHE A 275 0.88 -9.92 -39.79
CA PHE A 275 0.14 -8.92 -40.60
C PHE A 275 0.48 -7.45 -40.29
N SER A 276 1.50 -7.14 -39.48
CA SER A 276 1.83 -5.73 -39.18
C SER A 276 3.28 -5.34 -39.38
N PHE A 277 4.01 -6.04 -40.25
CA PHE A 277 5.29 -5.55 -40.78
C PHE A 277 5.44 -5.89 -42.26
N SER A 278 4.44 -5.56 -43.07
CA SER A 278 4.64 -5.32 -44.51
C SER A 278 4.80 -3.82 -44.71
N GLY A 279 6.00 -3.34 -44.40
CA GLY A 279 6.50 -2.10 -44.95
C GLY A 279 6.66 -2.26 -46.46
N GLU A 280 6.14 -1.28 -47.20
CA GLU A 280 6.33 -1.06 -48.62
C GLU A 280 7.75 -1.39 -49.11
N GLN A 281 7.83 -2.18 -50.18
CA GLN A 281 8.73 -1.92 -51.31
C GLN A 281 8.31 -2.72 -52.55
N SER A 282 7.73 -1.95 -53.48
CA SER A 282 7.85 -1.99 -54.93
C SER A 282 8.69 -3.09 -55.61
N SER A 283 8.05 -3.71 -56.61
CA SER A 283 8.58 -4.15 -57.92
C SER A 283 9.92 -4.88 -57.98
N VAL A 284 9.88 -6.14 -58.42
CA VAL A 284 10.54 -6.66 -59.65
C VAL A 284 10.23 -8.15 -59.71
N ALA A 285 9.48 -8.55 -60.73
CA ALA A 285 9.39 -9.93 -61.16
C ALA A 285 10.74 -10.31 -61.78
N ASN A 286 11.58 -11.04 -61.05
CA ASN A 286 12.68 -11.82 -61.62
C ASN A 286 12.90 -13.05 -60.73
N ASN A 287 12.73 -14.23 -61.35
CA ASN A 287 13.11 -15.58 -60.92
C ASN A 287 13.49 -15.76 -59.44
N ARG A 288 12.49 -16.06 -58.60
CA ARG A 288 12.66 -16.46 -57.19
C ARG A 288 13.13 -17.92 -57.03
N GLU A 289 13.94 -18.43 -57.96
CA GLU A 289 14.42 -19.82 -57.87
C GLU A 289 15.60 -19.96 -56.91
N ASP A 290 16.37 -18.90 -56.69
CA ASP A 290 17.59 -18.91 -55.85
C ASP A 290 17.40 -18.43 -54.41
N ALA A 291 16.17 -18.10 -54.00
CA ALA A 291 15.89 -17.68 -52.62
C ALA A 291 15.53 -18.88 -51.71
N CYS A 292 16.00 -18.83 -50.46
CA CYS A 292 15.63 -19.81 -49.44
C CYS A 292 14.14 -19.64 -49.05
N PRO A 293 13.28 -20.67 -49.19
CA PRO A 293 11.84 -20.55 -48.89
C PRO A 293 11.48 -20.31 -47.41
N ILE A 294 12.45 -20.38 -46.51
CA ILE A 294 12.22 -20.23 -45.06
C ILE A 294 12.59 -18.82 -44.58
N CYS A 295 13.68 -18.26 -45.10
CA CYS A 295 14.18 -16.95 -44.66
C CYS A 295 14.11 -15.88 -45.76
N GLU A 296 13.63 -16.24 -46.94
CA GLU A 296 13.41 -15.38 -48.12
C GLU A 296 14.63 -14.55 -48.56
N ARG A 297 15.81 -14.92 -48.07
CA ARG A 297 17.06 -14.27 -48.39
C ARG A 297 17.51 -14.71 -49.78
N THR A 298 17.87 -13.75 -50.63
CA THR A 298 18.29 -13.96 -52.03
C THR A 298 19.62 -14.71 -52.14
N SER A 299 20.43 -14.76 -51.08
CA SER A 299 21.63 -15.58 -51.01
C SER A 299 21.48 -16.73 -50.01
N ILE A 300 21.53 -17.96 -50.53
CA ILE A 300 21.46 -19.17 -49.69
C ILE A 300 22.80 -19.38 -48.99
N THR A 301 22.79 -19.22 -47.66
CA THR A 301 23.98 -19.41 -46.82
C THR A 301 24.23 -20.91 -46.61
N VAL A 302 25.30 -21.43 -47.20
CA VAL A 302 25.66 -22.87 -47.21
C VAL A 302 24.49 -23.73 -47.73
N PRO A 303 24.41 -23.95 -49.07
CA PRO A 303 23.25 -24.58 -49.68
C PRO A 303 23.14 -26.07 -49.36
N TYR A 304 21.96 -26.48 -48.92
CA TYR A 304 21.58 -27.87 -48.67
C TYR A 304 20.30 -28.20 -49.45
N ARG A 305 20.28 -29.37 -50.10
CA ARG A 305 19.12 -29.92 -50.79
C ARG A 305 18.36 -30.89 -49.89
N THR A 306 17.03 -30.85 -49.98
CA THR A 306 16.15 -31.83 -49.34
C THR A 306 16.05 -33.12 -50.16
N ILE A 307 15.99 -34.26 -49.50
CA ILE A 307 15.75 -35.57 -50.12
C ILE A 307 14.30 -35.96 -49.78
N PRO A 308 13.46 -36.39 -50.76
CA PRO A 308 13.77 -36.67 -52.16
C PRO A 308 13.55 -35.50 -53.14
N CYS A 309 12.92 -34.40 -52.72
CA CYS A 309 12.42 -33.38 -53.65
C CYS A 309 13.46 -32.41 -54.24
N GLY A 310 14.72 -32.43 -53.78
CA GLY A 310 15.83 -31.69 -54.39
C GLY A 310 15.87 -30.18 -54.11
N HIS A 311 14.86 -29.59 -53.48
CA HIS A 311 14.80 -28.15 -53.20
C HIS A 311 15.91 -27.66 -52.26
N VAL A 312 16.45 -26.47 -52.54
CA VAL A 312 17.62 -25.92 -51.85
C VAL A 312 17.19 -24.94 -50.74
N TYR A 313 17.85 -25.04 -49.60
CA TYR A 313 17.66 -24.23 -48.40
C TYR A 313 19.01 -23.84 -47.79
N CYS A 314 19.02 -22.82 -46.93
CA CYS A 314 20.17 -22.57 -46.04
C CYS A 314 20.30 -23.72 -45.03
N TYR A 315 21.52 -24.14 -44.72
CA TYR A 315 21.81 -25.19 -43.73
C TYR A 315 21.03 -25.00 -42.41
N PHE A 316 21.14 -23.81 -41.81
CA PHE A 316 20.48 -23.52 -40.53
C PHE A 316 18.96 -23.54 -40.62
N CYS A 317 18.39 -23.02 -41.71
CA CYS A 317 16.94 -22.98 -41.90
C CYS A 317 16.35 -24.39 -41.99
N LEU A 318 17.01 -25.26 -42.76
CA LEU A 318 16.56 -26.64 -42.93
C LEU A 318 16.79 -27.47 -41.66
N ARG A 319 17.96 -27.35 -41.02
CA ARG A 319 18.31 -28.08 -39.81
C ARG A 319 17.36 -27.77 -38.65
N THR A 320 17.07 -26.50 -38.39
CA THR A 320 16.19 -26.09 -37.29
C THR A 320 14.76 -26.60 -37.48
N ARG A 321 14.25 -26.61 -38.71
CA ARG A 321 12.91 -27.14 -39.01
C ARG A 321 12.81 -28.66 -38.89
N CYS A 322 13.85 -29.39 -39.32
CA CYS A 322 13.88 -30.85 -39.17
C CYS A 322 14.05 -31.30 -37.70
N ILE A 323 14.75 -30.51 -36.88
CA ILE A 323 14.86 -30.78 -35.43
C ILE A 323 13.54 -30.48 -34.72
N ALA A 324 12.91 -29.35 -35.03
CA ALA A 324 11.65 -28.96 -34.40
C ALA A 324 10.50 -29.91 -34.77
N ASN A 325 10.46 -30.40 -36.01
CA ASN A 325 9.44 -31.30 -36.52
C ASN A 325 10.08 -32.47 -37.29
N PRO A 326 10.09 -33.69 -36.72
CA PRO A 326 10.66 -34.89 -37.37
C PRO A 326 9.97 -35.26 -38.70
N SER A 327 8.70 -34.87 -38.88
CA SER A 327 7.92 -35.05 -40.11
C SER A 327 7.82 -33.76 -40.94
N PHE A 328 8.91 -32.99 -41.02
CA PHE A 328 8.94 -31.74 -41.78
C PHE A 328 8.63 -31.98 -43.27
N ARG A 329 7.74 -31.16 -43.83
CA ARG A 329 7.38 -31.14 -45.25
C ARG A 329 8.04 -29.95 -45.94
N CYS A 330 8.56 -30.18 -47.14
CA CYS A 330 9.23 -29.18 -47.94
C CYS A 330 8.31 -27.97 -48.20
N ALA A 331 8.79 -26.76 -47.93
CA ALA A 331 8.00 -25.54 -48.11
C ALA A 331 7.71 -25.18 -49.59
N ARG A 332 8.34 -25.84 -50.57
CA ARG A 332 8.08 -25.63 -52.01
C ARG A 332 7.11 -26.65 -52.60
N CYS A 333 7.20 -27.91 -52.22
CA CYS A 333 6.45 -29.00 -52.87
C CYS A 333 5.72 -29.92 -51.89
N GLU A 334 5.73 -29.60 -50.60
CA GLU A 334 5.02 -30.29 -49.51
C GLU A 334 5.37 -31.79 -49.32
N VAL A 335 6.37 -32.30 -50.03
CA VAL A 335 6.90 -33.67 -49.85
C VAL A 335 7.64 -33.76 -48.51
N GLN A 336 7.45 -34.86 -47.79
CA GLN A 336 8.15 -35.12 -46.54
C GLN A 336 9.66 -35.23 -46.78
N VAL A 337 10.43 -34.47 -46.01
CA VAL A 337 11.89 -34.46 -46.08
C VAL A 337 12.41 -35.65 -45.27
N THR A 338 13.02 -36.62 -45.95
CA THR A 338 13.61 -37.81 -45.32
C THR A 338 15.08 -37.62 -44.98
N GLY A 339 15.74 -36.65 -45.61
CA GLY A 339 17.13 -36.34 -45.37
C GLY A 339 17.56 -35.01 -46.00
N MET A 340 18.78 -34.58 -45.69
CA MET A 340 19.38 -33.38 -46.25
C MET A 340 20.80 -33.67 -46.73
N GLN A 341 21.19 -33.08 -47.87
CA GLN A 341 22.52 -33.26 -48.45
C GLN A 341 23.09 -31.91 -48.87
N ARG A 342 24.40 -31.72 -48.69
CA ARG A 342 25.07 -30.48 -49.11
C ARG A 342 25.03 -30.36 -50.64
N HIS A 343 24.65 -29.18 -51.13
CA HIS A 343 24.72 -28.85 -52.54
C HIS A 343 26.18 -28.51 -52.91
N GLN A 344 26.73 -29.18 -53.92
CA GLN A 344 28.09 -28.95 -54.43
C GLN A 344 27.97 -28.31 -55.82
N GLU A 345 28.44 -27.07 -55.96
CA GLU A 345 28.62 -26.44 -57.27
C GLU A 345 29.86 -27.03 -57.96
N ARG A 346 29.72 -27.50 -59.20
CA ARG A 346 30.87 -27.79 -60.07
C ARG A 346 31.34 -26.48 -60.69
N VAL A 347 32.49 -25.97 -60.26
CA VAL A 347 33.12 -24.79 -60.88
C VAL A 347 33.83 -25.24 -62.16
N SER A 348 33.31 -24.87 -63.33
CA SER A 348 33.99 -25.00 -64.62
C SER A 348 34.89 -23.79 -64.84
N LEU A 349 36.21 -23.99 -64.90
CA LEU A 349 37.19 -22.94 -65.21
C LEU A 349 37.35 -22.84 -66.73
N GLU A 350 36.71 -21.87 -67.38
CA GLU A 350 37.08 -21.44 -68.74
C GLU A 350 37.89 -20.14 -68.67
N GLY A 351 39.15 -20.23 -69.09
CA GLY A 351 40.15 -19.17 -68.99
C GLY A 351 39.99 -18.09 -70.07
N SER A 352 40.13 -16.84 -69.64
CA SER A 352 40.35 -15.67 -70.51
C SER A 352 41.85 -15.40 -70.57
N ASP A 353 42.47 -15.73 -71.70
CA ASP A 353 43.81 -15.27 -72.06
C ASP A 353 43.70 -14.47 -73.37
N LYS A 354 43.67 -13.13 -73.25
CA LYS A 354 44.06 -12.20 -74.33
C LYS A 354 44.62 -10.91 -73.74
N ARG A 355 45.95 -10.83 -73.71
CA ARG A 355 46.78 -9.64 -73.98
C ARG A 355 47.73 -10.03 -75.13
N PRO A 356 48.56 -9.16 -75.73
CA PRO A 356 48.68 -7.69 -75.66
C PRO A 356 48.83 -7.04 -77.07
N GLY A 357 49.05 -5.71 -77.13
CA GLY A 357 49.48 -4.99 -78.34
C GLY A 357 49.02 -3.55 -78.36
#